data_AF-A0A6B3FCH4-F1
#
_entry.id   AF-A0A6B3FCH4-F1
#
_cell.length_a   1.000
_cell.length_b   1.000
_cell.length_c   1.000
_cell.angle_alpha   90.00
_cell.angle_beta   90.00
_cell.angle_gamma   90.00
#
_symmetry.space_group_name_H-M   'P 1'
#
loop_
_entity.id
_entity.type
_entity.pdbx_description
1 polymer ?
#
loop_
_entity_poly.entity_id
_entity_poly.type
_entity_poly.pdbx_seq_one_letter_code
_entity_poly.pdbx_strand_id
1 'polypeptide(L)' 'TGDTVAVTDRVRLGVFHIDREAARASLRRLSVLGPAVLCPGHGETVTEDAAAALVYAAERDGGL' A
#
# COMPACT_ATOMS: atom_id res chain seq x y z
N THR A 1 -1.50 7.29 4.00
CA THR A 1 -1.12 5.86 3.91
C THR A 1 -0.46 5.41 5.20
N GLY A 2 0.69 5.98 5.59
CA GLY A 2 1.32 5.68 6.89
C GLY A 2 1.57 4.17 7.06
N ASP A 3 1.42 3.66 8.29
CA ASP A 3 1.70 2.26 8.65
C ASP A 3 0.85 1.22 7.90
N THR A 4 -0.19 1.66 7.18
CA THR A 4 -0.97 0.78 6.32
C THR A 4 -0.11 0.12 5.24
N VAL A 5 0.96 0.80 4.80
CA VAL A 5 1.88 0.31 3.77
C VAL A 5 3.33 0.56 4.18
N ALA A 6 4.20 -0.32 3.71
CA ALA A 6 5.64 -0.16 3.82
C ALA A 6 6.26 -0.27 2.42
N VAL A 7 7.40 0.41 2.23
CA VAL A 7 8.23 0.29 1.04
C VAL A 7 9.52 -0.42 1.42
N THR A 8 9.77 -1.53 0.74
CA THR A 8 11.06 -2.22 0.73
C THR A 8 11.63 -2.14 -0.68
N ASP A 9 11.53 -3.23 -1.44
CA ASP A 9 11.68 -3.31 -2.91
C ASP A 9 10.48 -2.71 -3.67
N ARG A 10 9.31 -2.70 -3.04
CA ARG A 10 8.03 -2.23 -3.61
C ARG A 10 7.07 -1.87 -2.49
N VAL A 11 5.95 -1.22 -2.85
CA VAL A 11 4.85 -0.97 -1.91
C VAL A 11 4.18 -2.30 -1.54
N ARG A 12 4.06 -2.56 -0.23
CA ARG A 12 3.40 -3.74 0.34
C ARG A 12 2.53 -3.33 1.52
N LEU A 13 1.63 -4.21 1.96
CA LEU A 13 0.94 -3.99 3.24
C LEU A 13 1.94 -3.92 4.38
N GLY A 14 1.63 -3.06 5.36
CA GLY A 14 2.31 -3.05 6.65
C GLY A 14 2.21 -4.42 7.35
N VAL A 15 3.19 -4.73 8.18
CA VAL A 15 3.28 -6.05 8.83
C VAL A 15 2.28 -6.23 9.99
N PHE A 16 1.62 -5.16 10.43
CA PHE A 16 0.78 -5.15 11.63
C PHE A 16 -0.74 -5.22 11.36
N HIS A 17 -1.16 -5.55 10.14
CA HIS A 17 -2.59 -5.70 9.83
C HIS A 17 -3.18 -6.96 10.46
N ILE A 18 -4.11 -6.78 11.38
CA ILE A 18 -4.89 -7.87 12.00
C ILE A 18 -5.91 -8.46 11.02
N ASP A 19 -6.55 -7.59 10.23
CA ASP A 19 -7.47 -7.98 9.15
C ASP A 19 -6.86 -7.59 7.79
N ARG A 20 -6.26 -8.58 7.14
CA ARG A 20 -5.55 -8.37 5.86
C ARG A 20 -6.51 -8.15 4.70
N GLU A 21 -7.68 -8.75 4.71
CA GLU A 21 -8.67 -8.56 3.64
C GLU A 21 -9.30 -7.17 3.70
N ALA A 22 -9.64 -6.70 4.90
CA ALA A 22 -10.08 -5.32 5.09
C ALA A 22 -8.98 -4.30 4.73
N ALA A 23 -7.71 -4.62 5.01
CA ALA A 23 -6.58 -3.80 4.60
C ALA A 23 -6.44 -3.74 3.07
N ARG A 24 -6.49 -4.88 2.37
CA ARG A 24 -6.49 -4.95 0.89
C ARG A 24 -7.63 -4.14 0.29
N ALA A 25 -8.85 -4.29 0.82
CA ALA A 25 -10.01 -3.52 0.38
C ALA A 25 -9.81 -2.01 0.59
N SER A 26 -9.18 -1.62 1.70
CA SER A 26 -8.85 -0.22 1.98
C SER A 26 -7.83 0.34 0.98
N LEU A 27 -6.80 -0.43 0.60
CA LEU A 27 -5.84 0.00 -0.42
C LEU A 27 -6.51 0.18 -1.79
N ARG A 28 -7.43 -0.71 -2.18
CA ARG A 28 -8.22 -0.56 -3.41
C ARG A 28 -9.11 0.70 -3.38
N ARG A 29 -9.68 1.05 -2.23
CA ARG A 29 -10.44 2.31 -2.08
C ARG A 29 -9.54 3.53 -2.17
N LEU A 30 -8.36 3.48 -1.55
CA LEU A 30 -7.40 4.58 -1.58
C LEU A 30 -6.82 4.82 -2.98
N SER A 31 -6.62 3.76 -3.78
CA SER A 31 -6.10 3.93 -5.14
C SER A 31 -7.06 4.67 -6.07
N VAL A 32 -8.37 4.54 -5.86
CA VAL A 32 -9.41 5.25 -6.64
C VAL A 32 -9.33 6.77 -6.45
N LEU A 33 -8.76 7.25 -5.35
CA LEU A 33 -8.54 8.68 -5.11
C LEU A 33 -7.45 9.27 -6.03
N GLY A 34 -6.73 8.44 -6.79
CA GLY A 34 -5.67 8.86 -7.70
C GLY A 34 -4.53 9.61 -7.01
N PRO A 35 -3.96 9.11 -5.89
CA PRO A 35 -2.88 9.80 -5.21
C PRO A 35 -1.65 9.92 -6.12
N ALA A 36 -1.10 11.13 -6.20
CA ALA A 36 0.19 11.38 -6.86
C ALA A 36 1.39 11.02 -5.97
N VAL A 37 1.22 11.09 -4.65
CA VAL A 37 2.27 10.80 -3.67
C VAL A 37 1.74 9.85 -2.60
N LEU A 38 2.57 8.87 -2.23
CA LEU A 38 2.30 7.92 -1.16
C LEU A 38 3.45 7.94 -0.16
N CYS A 39 3.15 8.36 1.07
CA CYS A 39 4.10 8.35 2.18
C CYS A 39 3.86 7.08 3.03
N PRO A 40 4.70 6.05 2.92
CA PRO A 40 4.55 4.85 3.73
C PRO A 40 4.97 5.12 5.19
N GLY A 41 4.56 4.27 6.13
CA GLY A 41 5.04 4.33 7.51
C GLY A 41 6.53 3.96 7.62
N HIS A 42 7.03 3.20 6.65
CA HIS A 42 8.42 2.80 6.54
C HIS A 42 8.88 2.72 5.08
N GLY A 43 10.13 3.11 4.80
CA GLY A 43 10.71 3.11 3.47
C GLY A 43 10.57 4.44 2.73
N GLU A 44 10.95 4.44 1.45
CA GLU A 44 10.97 5.65 0.63
C GLU A 44 9.57 6.12 0.23
N THR A 45 9.43 7.44 0.04
CA THR A 45 8.19 8.04 -0.48
C THR A 45 8.06 7.73 -1.95
N VAL A 46 6.86 7.34 -2.37
CA VAL A 46 6.55 7.06 -3.78
C VAL A 46 5.91 8.30 -4.39
N THR A 47 6.54 8.86 -5.42
CA THR A 47 6.07 10.05 -6.15
C THR A 47 5.62 9.75 -7.58
N GLU A 48 5.77 8.51 -8.02
CA GLU A 48 5.40 8.04 -9.35
C GLU A 48 4.45 6.86 -9.21
N ASP A 49 3.39 6.84 -10.02
CA ASP A 49 2.41 5.73 -10.08
C ASP A 49 1.84 5.27 -8.73
N ALA A 50 1.74 6.18 -7.75
CA ALA A 50 1.36 5.83 -6.37
C ALA A 50 -0.02 5.14 -6.28
N ALA A 51 -0.99 5.54 -7.12
CA ALA A 51 -2.28 4.86 -7.22
C ALA A 51 -2.14 3.41 -7.70
N ALA A 52 -1.31 3.15 -8.72
CA ALA A 52 -1.08 1.81 -9.24
C ALA A 52 -0.32 0.94 -8.22
N ALA A 53 0.64 1.52 -7.50
CA ALA A 53 1.37 0.84 -6.45
C ALA A 53 0.44 0.35 -5.30
N LEU A 54 -0.61 1.11 -4.97
CA LEU A 54 -1.64 0.69 -4.01
C LEU A 54 -2.47 -0.50 -4.51
N VAL A 55 -2.86 -0.50 -5.79
CA VAL A 55 -3.55 -1.64 -6.41
C VAL A 55 -2.67 -2.88 -6.36
N TYR A 56 -1.41 -2.73 -6.78
CA TYR A 56 -0.44 -3.81 -6.76
C TYR A 56 -0.29 -4.40 -5.35
N ALA A 57 -0.13 -3.56 -4.33
CA ALA A 57 0.00 -4.00 -2.95
C ALA A 57 -1.24 -4.76 -2.45
N ALA A 58 -2.45 -4.33 -2.85
CA ALA A 58 -3.70 -5.01 -2.51
C ALA A 58 -3.84 -6.41 -3.15
N GLU A 59 -3.26 -6.60 -4.33
CA GLU A 59 -3.31 -7.85 -5.10
C GLU A 59 -2.24 -8.85 -4.64
N ARG A 60 -1.03 -8.34 -4.41
CA ARG A 60 0.21 -9.13 -4.19
C ARG A 60 0.62 -9.25 -2.74
N ASP A 61 -0.21 -8.80 -1.81
CA ASP A 61 0.04 -8.93 -0.38
C ASP A 61 0.48 -10.37 -0.09
N GLY A 62 1.75 -10.47 0.32
CA GLY A 62 2.48 -11.72 0.34
C GLY A 62 1.75 -12.72 1.22
N GLY A 63 1.42 -13.87 0.65
CA GLY A 63 1.55 -15.10 1.41
C GLY A 63 3.00 -15.17 1.90
N LEU A 64 3.17 -15.58 3.15
CA LEU A 64 4.48 -15.81 3.78
C LEU A 64 5.45 -16.54 2.84
#